data_AF-A0A1B6DZ87-F1
#
_entry.id   AF-A0A1B6DZ87-F1
#
_cell.length_a   1.000
_cell.length_b   1.000
_cell.length_c   1.000
_cell.angle_alpha   90.00
_cell.angle_beta   90.00
_cell.angle_gamma   90.00
#
_symmetry.space_group_name_H-M   'P 1'
#
loop_
_entity.id
_entity.type
_entity.pdbx_description
1 polymer ?
#
loop_
_entity_poly.entity_id
_entity_poly.type
_entity_poly.pdbx_seq_one_letter_code
_entity_poly.pdbx_strand_id
1 'polypeptide(L)'
;RLMDIDGHLLSLGVEAERQHQIISQWESQNNKLYPSRRESRPNTTSTDDVWGESNEMNLHQAWSELSFIEREQERYVALRAATLKDLDECRQRSVVLENDLPVRVDSDTEREMLSLLCRVHELEADKMALQGERLVESHELRRRGELLQRFHRQQKITDDIITRQRQLMEDKRVELPKDLQDLYTVYQQEIHATTGLAYTVYDALPPVTKDVLFEPSSRLSTSQPRSHDNDITMRTPTR
;
A
#
# COMPACT_ATOMS: atom_id res chain seq x y z
N ARG A 1 2.95 -17.27 12.58
CA ARG A 1 1.50 -17.56 12.77
C ARG A 1 0.65 -16.29 12.73
N LEU A 2 0.77 -15.35 13.68
CA LEU A 2 -0.04 -14.11 13.65
C LEU A 2 0.22 -13.30 12.36
N MET A 3 1.50 -13.13 12.00
CA MET A 3 1.91 -12.48 10.75
C MET A 3 1.32 -13.15 9.50
N ASP A 4 1.30 -14.48 9.45
CA ASP A 4 0.73 -15.21 8.31
C ASP A 4 -0.78 -14.98 8.19
N ILE A 5 -1.48 -14.98 9.34
CA ILE A 5 -2.91 -14.67 9.41
C ILE A 5 -3.17 -13.24 8.95
N ASP A 6 -2.39 -12.27 9.43
CA ASP A 6 -2.52 -10.87 9.02
C ASP A 6 -2.21 -10.71 7.52
N GLY A 7 -1.25 -11.46 6.97
CA GLY A 7 -0.97 -11.50 5.53
C GLY A 7 -2.12 -12.05 4.68
N HIS A 8 -2.80 -13.09 5.16
CA HIS A 8 -4.01 -13.60 4.51
C HIS A 8 -5.16 -12.58 4.57
N LEU A 9 -5.38 -11.93 5.71
CA LEU A 9 -6.39 -10.88 5.85
C LEU A 9 -6.15 -9.70 4.91
N LEU A 10 -4.89 -9.25 4.80
CA LEU A 10 -4.51 -8.21 3.84
C LEU A 10 -4.82 -8.65 2.39
N SER A 11 -4.46 -9.88 2.01
CA SER A 11 -4.72 -10.36 0.65
C SER A 11 -6.21 -10.51 0.34
N LEU A 12 -7.03 -10.96 1.31
CA LEU A 12 -8.49 -11.00 1.18
C LEU A 12 -9.08 -9.60 1.00
N GLY A 13 -8.53 -8.58 1.68
CA GLY A 13 -8.94 -7.19 1.52
C GLY A 13 -8.76 -6.67 0.09
N VAL A 14 -7.61 -6.92 -0.54
CA VAL A 14 -7.38 -6.56 -1.96
C VAL A 14 -8.35 -7.28 -2.88
N GLU A 15 -8.57 -8.58 -2.65
CA GLU A 15 -9.48 -9.34 -3.51
C GLU A 15 -10.93 -8.83 -3.37
N ALA A 16 -11.37 -8.48 -2.16
CA ALA A 16 -12.69 -7.86 -1.96
C ALA A 16 -12.80 -6.53 -2.71
N GLU A 17 -11.78 -5.65 -2.63
CA GLU A 17 -11.75 -4.40 -3.38
C GLU A 17 -11.88 -4.67 -4.90
N ARG A 18 -11.20 -5.70 -5.42
CA ARG A 18 -11.29 -6.12 -6.83
C ARG A 18 -12.69 -6.58 -7.21
N GLN A 19 -13.34 -7.41 -6.40
CA GLN A 19 -14.69 -7.89 -6.68
C GLN A 19 -15.72 -6.74 -6.67
N HIS A 20 -15.61 -5.83 -5.70
CA HIS A 20 -16.44 -4.63 -5.69
C HIS A 20 -16.26 -3.78 -6.95
N GLN A 21 -15.05 -3.68 -7.49
CA GLN A 21 -14.84 -2.98 -8.77
C GLN A 21 -15.57 -3.63 -9.94
N ILE A 22 -15.63 -4.96 -10.01
CA ILE A 22 -16.37 -5.68 -11.06
C ILE A 22 -17.87 -5.39 -10.95
N ILE A 23 -18.41 -5.44 -9.73
CA ILE A 23 -19.83 -5.15 -9.45
C ILE A 23 -20.16 -3.70 -9.85
N SER A 24 -19.37 -2.72 -9.40
CA SER A 24 -19.59 -1.31 -9.75
C SER A 24 -19.47 -1.04 -11.26
N GLN A 25 -18.56 -1.73 -11.96
CA GLN A 25 -18.46 -1.63 -13.42
C GLN A 25 -19.73 -2.13 -14.10
N TRP A 26 -20.24 -3.29 -13.68
CA TRP A 26 -21.49 -3.82 -14.20
C TRP A 26 -22.67 -2.89 -13.93
N GLU A 27 -22.80 -2.38 -12.69
CA GLU A 27 -23.86 -1.42 -12.33
C GLU A 27 -23.81 -0.17 -13.21
N SER A 28 -22.62 0.37 -13.47
CA SER A 28 -22.46 1.54 -14.34
C SER A 28 -22.85 1.26 -15.81
N GLN A 29 -22.62 0.05 -16.29
CA GLN A 29 -22.95 -0.35 -17.66
C GLN A 29 -24.43 -0.67 -17.83
N ASN A 30 -25.07 -1.19 -16.77
CA ASN A 30 -26.48 -1.55 -16.78
C ASN A 30 -27.39 -0.34 -16.46
N ASN A 31 -26.90 0.62 -15.66
CA ASN A 31 -27.62 1.84 -15.30
C ASN A 31 -27.40 3.01 -16.30
N LYS A 32 -27.17 2.71 -17.59
CA LYS A 32 -26.90 3.75 -18.60
C LYS A 32 -28.08 4.74 -18.70
N LEU A 33 -27.81 6.00 -18.37
CA LEU A 33 -28.69 7.17 -18.52
C LEU A 33 -29.18 7.42 -19.95
N TYR A 34 -28.56 6.78 -20.94
CA TYR A 34 -29.06 6.69 -22.30
C TYR A 34 -29.42 5.22 -22.56
N PRO A 35 -30.72 4.84 -22.51
CA PRO A 35 -31.11 3.56 -23.09
C PRO A 35 -30.62 3.58 -24.52
N SER A 36 -29.84 2.58 -24.90
CA SER A 36 -29.36 2.44 -26.26
C SER A 36 -30.57 2.51 -27.18
N ARG A 37 -30.80 3.66 -27.84
CA ARG A 37 -31.82 3.81 -28.89
C ARG A 37 -31.34 3.00 -30.09
N ARG A 38 -31.38 1.68 -29.95
CA ARG A 38 -31.35 0.74 -31.06
C ARG A 38 -32.73 0.82 -31.67
N GLU A 39 -32.90 1.77 -32.58
CA GLU A 39 -33.74 1.49 -33.73
C GLU A 39 -33.18 0.20 -34.34
N SER A 40 -33.85 -0.91 -34.06
CA SER A 40 -33.55 -2.23 -34.62
C SER A 40 -33.42 -2.09 -36.12
N ARG A 41 -32.17 -2.02 -36.60
CA ARG A 41 -31.86 -2.39 -37.97
C ARG A 41 -32.08 -3.90 -38.03
N PRO A 42 -33.09 -4.39 -38.78
CA PRO A 42 -33.24 -5.82 -38.93
C PRO A 42 -31.99 -6.31 -39.66
N ASN A 43 -31.41 -7.41 -39.17
CA ASN A 43 -30.36 -8.21 -39.81
C ASN A 43 -28.88 -8.02 -39.39
N THR A 44 -28.57 -7.54 -38.18
CA THR A 44 -27.24 -7.80 -37.57
C THR A 44 -27.36 -8.92 -36.55
N THR A 45 -26.76 -10.07 -36.83
CA THR A 45 -26.62 -11.19 -35.88
C THR A 45 -26.01 -10.66 -34.58
N SER A 46 -26.75 -10.78 -33.48
CA SER A 46 -26.48 -10.16 -32.19
C SER A 46 -25.19 -10.70 -31.57
N THR A 47 -24.07 -10.03 -31.86
CA THR A 47 -22.82 -10.23 -31.12
C THR A 47 -22.96 -9.75 -29.68
N ASP A 48 -23.93 -8.87 -29.41
CA ASP A 48 -24.19 -8.24 -28.11
C ASP A 48 -24.79 -9.18 -27.05
N ASP A 49 -25.53 -10.23 -27.46
CA ASP A 49 -26.11 -11.23 -26.54
C ASP A 49 -24.99 -12.02 -25.83
N VAL A 50 -23.93 -12.37 -26.55
CA VAL A 50 -22.77 -13.11 -26.01
C VAL A 50 -22.00 -12.27 -24.97
N TRP A 51 -21.92 -10.94 -25.18
CA TRP A 51 -21.28 -10.04 -24.22
C TRP A 51 -22.16 -9.79 -22.99
N GLY A 52 -23.49 -9.76 -23.15
CA GLY A 52 -24.45 -9.67 -22.05
C GLY A 52 -24.38 -10.87 -21.11
N GLU A 53 -24.47 -12.09 -21.65
CA GLU A 53 -24.37 -13.33 -20.87
C GLU A 53 -23.01 -13.46 -20.16
N SER A 54 -21.91 -13.09 -20.83
CA SER A 54 -20.58 -13.10 -20.22
C SER A 54 -20.46 -12.10 -19.07
N ASN A 55 -21.09 -10.94 -19.15
CA ASN A 55 -21.02 -9.90 -18.12
C ASN A 55 -21.88 -10.27 -16.90
N GLU A 56 -23.04 -10.91 -17.13
CA GLU A 56 -23.88 -11.47 -16.07
C GLU A 56 -23.18 -12.64 -15.35
N MET A 57 -22.48 -13.50 -16.09
CA MET A 57 -21.68 -14.59 -15.51
C MET A 57 -20.53 -14.06 -14.64
N ASN A 58 -19.82 -13.02 -15.12
CA ASN A 58 -18.77 -12.35 -14.33
C ASN A 58 -19.32 -11.70 -13.06
N LEU A 59 -20.52 -11.12 -13.12
CA LEU A 59 -21.19 -10.54 -11.95
C LEU A 59 -21.55 -11.61 -10.93
N HIS A 60 -22.20 -12.69 -11.36
CA HIS A 60 -22.55 -13.79 -10.46
C HIS A 60 -21.30 -14.41 -9.80
N GLN A 61 -20.22 -14.56 -10.57
CA GLN A 61 -18.93 -14.98 -10.04
C GLN A 61 -18.41 -14.00 -8.99
N ALA A 62 -18.45 -12.69 -9.23
CA ALA A 62 -17.98 -11.68 -8.29
C ALA A 62 -18.75 -11.70 -6.96
N TRP A 63 -20.07 -11.87 -6.99
CA TRP A 63 -20.87 -12.03 -5.76
C TRP A 63 -20.56 -13.33 -5.01
N SER A 64 -20.33 -14.43 -5.75
CA SER A 64 -19.94 -15.70 -5.16
C SER A 64 -18.57 -15.61 -4.49
N GLU A 65 -17.62 -14.97 -5.15
CA GLU A 65 -16.28 -14.70 -4.63
C GLU A 65 -16.34 -13.79 -3.40
N LEU A 66 -17.15 -12.74 -3.41
CA LEU A 66 -17.34 -11.86 -2.25
C LEU A 66 -17.91 -12.64 -1.04
N SER A 67 -18.93 -13.45 -1.27
CA SER A 67 -19.52 -14.31 -0.23
C SER A 67 -18.53 -15.35 0.32
N PHE A 68 -17.57 -15.79 -0.51
CA PHE A 68 -16.48 -16.65 -0.07
C PHE A 68 -15.45 -15.87 0.76
N ILE A 69 -15.05 -14.68 0.30
CA ILE A 69 -14.11 -13.81 0.99
C ILE A 69 -14.62 -13.42 2.38
N GLU A 70 -15.90 -13.08 2.53
CA GLU A 70 -16.50 -12.75 3.82
C GLU A 70 -16.39 -13.90 4.83
N ARG A 71 -16.78 -15.12 4.42
CA ARG A 71 -16.64 -16.33 5.25
C ARG A 71 -15.19 -16.61 5.63
N GLU A 72 -14.28 -16.41 4.69
CA GLU A 72 -12.86 -16.64 4.91
C GLU A 72 -12.25 -15.57 5.83
N GLN A 73 -12.69 -14.32 5.71
CA GLN A 73 -12.32 -13.22 6.59
C GLN A 73 -12.77 -13.50 8.02
N GLU A 74 -14.02 -13.91 8.23
CA GLU A 74 -14.53 -14.32 9.54
C GLU A 74 -13.67 -15.45 10.14
N ARG A 75 -13.33 -16.46 9.33
CA ARG A 75 -12.47 -17.58 9.73
C ARG A 75 -11.09 -17.11 10.19
N TYR A 76 -10.44 -16.22 9.43
CA TYR A 76 -9.12 -15.70 9.80
C TYR A 76 -9.16 -14.75 10.99
N VAL A 77 -10.22 -13.94 11.15
CA VAL A 77 -10.42 -13.10 12.34
C VAL A 77 -10.57 -13.96 13.58
N ALA A 78 -11.35 -15.05 13.52
CA ALA A 78 -11.47 -16.00 14.62
C ALA A 78 -10.14 -16.70 14.93
N LEU A 79 -9.40 -17.12 13.90
CA LEU A 79 -8.08 -17.73 14.06
C LEU A 79 -7.07 -16.76 14.69
N ARG A 80 -7.13 -15.47 14.32
CA ARG A 80 -6.33 -14.40 14.91
C ARG A 80 -6.64 -14.23 16.39
N ALA A 81 -7.92 -14.17 16.74
CA ALA A 81 -8.36 -14.05 18.14
C ALA A 81 -7.90 -15.24 19.00
N ALA A 82 -8.04 -16.47 18.49
CA ALA A 82 -7.52 -17.67 19.16
C ALA A 82 -5.99 -17.62 19.33
N THR A 83 -5.27 -17.23 18.28
CA THR A 83 -3.80 -17.12 18.32
C THR A 83 -3.33 -16.07 19.33
N LEU A 84 -4.04 -14.94 19.45
CA LEU A 84 -3.75 -13.91 20.46
C LEU A 84 -3.98 -14.42 21.88
N LYS A 85 -5.05 -15.19 22.10
CA LYS A 85 -5.32 -15.83 23.39
C LYS A 85 -4.20 -16.80 23.77
N ASP A 86 -3.80 -17.69 22.86
CA ASP A 86 -2.70 -18.63 23.10
C ASP A 86 -1.39 -17.89 23.43
N LEU A 87 -1.16 -16.77 22.76
CA LEU A 87 0.01 -15.92 22.98
C LEU A 87 0.00 -15.26 24.37
N ASP A 88 -1.16 -14.80 24.84
CA ASP A 88 -1.29 -14.25 26.19
C ASP A 88 -1.12 -15.33 27.27
N GLU A 89 -1.62 -16.54 27.05
CA GLU A 89 -1.36 -17.69 27.94
C GLU A 89 0.13 -18.06 27.97
N CYS A 90 0.82 -18.00 26.83
CA CYS A 90 2.26 -18.19 26.75
C CYS A 90 3.02 -17.09 27.50
N ARG A 91 2.60 -15.82 27.39
CA ARG A 91 3.20 -14.71 28.15
C ARG A 91 3.07 -14.89 29.65
N GLN A 92 1.90 -15.31 30.13
CA GLN A 92 1.68 -15.58 31.55
C GLN A 92 2.63 -16.69 32.04
N ARG A 93 2.78 -17.77 31.26
CA ARG A 93 3.75 -18.84 31.56
C ARG A 93 5.20 -18.35 31.54
N SER A 94 5.55 -17.46 30.61
CA SER A 94 6.88 -16.82 30.55
C SER A 94 7.21 -16.08 31.84
N VAL A 95 6.27 -15.26 32.33
CA VAL A 95 6.46 -14.50 33.58
C VAL A 95 6.69 -15.42 34.78
N VAL A 96 5.92 -16.52 34.89
CA VAL A 96 6.14 -17.51 35.96
C VAL A 96 7.54 -18.12 35.86
N LEU A 97 7.95 -18.52 34.66
CA LEU A 97 9.28 -19.09 34.42
C LEU A 97 10.41 -18.10 34.72
N GLU A 98 10.25 -16.82 34.33
CA GLU A 98 11.21 -15.75 34.58
C GLU A 98 11.41 -15.50 36.08
N ASN A 99 10.35 -15.60 36.88
CA ASN A 99 10.42 -15.47 38.33
C ASN A 99 11.14 -16.65 38.99
N ASP A 100 10.97 -17.87 38.46
CA ASP A 100 11.60 -19.08 39.00
C ASP A 100 13.05 -19.27 38.51
N LEU A 101 13.42 -18.61 37.40
CA LEU A 101 14.72 -18.76 36.73
C LEU A 101 15.94 -18.50 37.63
N PRO A 102 15.97 -17.47 38.51
CA PRO A 102 17.14 -17.16 39.33
C PRO A 102 17.53 -18.26 40.32
N VAL A 103 16.57 -19.07 40.76
CA VAL A 103 16.77 -20.17 41.73
C VAL A 103 17.18 -21.48 41.01
N ARG A 104 17.08 -21.51 39.67
CA ARG A 104 17.32 -22.70 38.85
C ARG A 104 18.65 -22.68 38.10
N VAL A 105 19.36 -21.54 38.11
CA VAL A 105 20.56 -21.31 37.31
C VAL A 105 21.73 -21.04 38.24
N ASP A 106 22.59 -22.04 38.41
CA ASP A 106 23.65 -22.01 39.43
C ASP A 106 25.05 -21.97 38.81
N SER A 107 25.20 -22.29 37.52
CA SER A 107 26.49 -22.25 36.80
C SER A 107 26.65 -21.04 35.90
N ASP A 108 27.87 -20.49 35.83
CA ASP A 108 28.23 -19.43 34.89
C ASP A 108 28.00 -19.84 33.42
N THR A 109 28.22 -21.12 33.09
CA THR A 109 27.97 -21.66 31.75
C THR A 109 26.49 -21.66 31.39
N GLU A 110 25.60 -21.91 32.36
CA GLU A 110 24.14 -21.87 32.15
C GLU A 110 23.67 -20.43 31.97
N ARG A 111 24.25 -19.47 32.71
CA ARG A 111 23.96 -18.04 32.55
C ARG A 111 24.40 -17.52 31.18
N GLU A 112 25.59 -17.90 30.73
CA GLU A 112 26.09 -17.53 29.40
C GLU A 112 25.21 -18.11 28.27
N MET A 113 24.83 -19.39 28.37
CA MET A 113 23.93 -20.03 27.42
C MET A 113 22.56 -19.34 27.34
N LEU A 114 21.97 -19.00 28.49
CA LEU A 114 20.70 -18.25 28.55
C LEU A 114 20.84 -16.85 27.94
N SER A 115 21.94 -16.14 28.20
CA SER A 115 22.20 -14.84 27.58
C SER A 115 22.26 -14.92 26.06
N LEU A 116 22.90 -15.96 25.52
CA LEU A 116 22.94 -16.19 24.08
C LEU A 116 21.55 -16.53 23.51
N LEU A 117 20.77 -17.36 24.20
CA LEU A 117 19.41 -17.71 23.79
C LEU A 117 18.49 -16.49 23.77
N CYS A 118 18.53 -15.64 24.82
CA CYS A 118 17.82 -14.37 24.85
C CYS A 118 18.22 -13.48 23.66
N ARG A 119 19.53 -13.40 23.36
CA ARG A 119 20.02 -12.61 22.23
C ARG A 119 19.52 -13.13 20.89
N VAL A 120 19.44 -14.45 20.71
CA VAL A 120 18.85 -15.06 19.51
C VAL A 120 17.37 -14.69 19.38
N HIS A 121 16.59 -14.81 20.45
CA HIS A 121 15.16 -14.46 20.42
C HIS A 121 14.91 -12.97 20.15
N GLU A 122 15.74 -12.06 20.70
CA GLU A 122 15.69 -10.64 20.34
C GLU A 122 15.89 -10.42 18.84
N LEU A 123 16.93 -11.04 18.28
CA LEU A 123 17.22 -10.94 16.84
C LEU A 123 16.12 -11.58 15.98
N GLU A 124 15.50 -12.66 16.44
CA GLU A 124 14.34 -13.26 15.77
C GLU A 124 13.12 -12.35 15.82
N ALA A 125 12.89 -11.65 16.93
CA ALA A 125 11.83 -10.65 17.05
C ALA A 125 12.06 -9.47 16.10
N ASP A 126 13.28 -8.94 16.04
CA ASP A 126 13.68 -7.88 15.11
C ASP A 126 13.50 -8.32 13.65
N LYS A 127 13.92 -9.55 13.32
CA LYS A 127 13.72 -10.14 11.99
C LYS A 127 12.22 -10.22 11.65
N MET A 128 11.39 -10.67 12.58
CA MET A 128 9.94 -10.75 12.37
C MET A 128 9.31 -9.37 12.20
N ALA A 129 9.75 -8.35 12.94
CA ALA A 129 9.30 -6.97 12.77
C ALA A 129 9.58 -6.46 11.34
N LEU A 130 10.82 -6.62 10.87
CA LEU A 130 11.21 -6.23 9.50
C LEU A 130 10.43 -7.01 8.42
N GLN A 131 10.16 -8.31 8.65
CA GLN A 131 9.33 -9.09 7.74
C GLN A 131 7.88 -8.59 7.70
N GLY A 132 7.34 -8.16 8.85
CA GLY A 132 6.01 -7.55 8.95
C GLY A 132 5.92 -6.22 8.20
N GLU A 133 6.90 -5.33 8.37
CA GLU A 133 6.98 -4.06 7.64
C GLU A 133 6.98 -4.28 6.12
N ARG A 134 7.84 -5.18 5.64
CA ARG A 134 7.93 -5.52 4.20
C ARG A 134 6.61 -6.10 3.67
N LEU A 135 5.90 -6.89 4.48
CA LEU A 135 4.63 -7.47 4.09
C LEU A 135 3.56 -6.38 3.88
N VAL A 136 3.46 -5.43 4.81
CA VAL A 136 2.54 -4.29 4.72
C VAL A 136 2.91 -3.39 3.54
N GLU A 137 4.18 -3.08 3.36
CA GLU A 137 4.66 -2.27 2.22
C GLU A 137 4.33 -2.94 0.88
N SER A 138 4.58 -4.25 0.76
CA SER A 138 4.26 -5.00 -0.46
C SER A 138 2.75 -4.97 -0.78
N HIS A 139 1.91 -5.06 0.25
CA HIS A 139 0.46 -4.94 0.11
C HIS A 139 0.05 -3.52 -0.35
N GLU A 140 0.57 -2.48 0.28
CA GLU A 140 0.31 -1.08 -0.10
C GLU A 140 0.73 -0.79 -1.55
N LEU A 141 1.89 -1.32 -1.98
CA LEU A 141 2.34 -1.19 -3.37
C LEU A 141 1.39 -1.86 -4.35
N ARG A 142 0.88 -3.06 -4.03
CA ARG A 142 -0.11 -3.76 -4.87
C ARG A 142 -1.39 -2.94 -5.00
N ARG A 143 -1.93 -2.46 -3.87
CA ARG A 143 -3.13 -1.63 -3.81
C ARG A 143 -2.97 -0.33 -4.61
N ARG A 144 -1.84 0.35 -4.48
CA ARG A 144 -1.51 1.55 -5.28
C ARG A 144 -1.40 1.22 -6.77
N GLY A 145 -0.82 0.07 -7.12
CA GLY A 145 -0.73 -0.41 -8.50
C GLY A 145 -2.10 -0.57 -9.16
N GLU A 146 -3.08 -1.12 -8.45
CA GLU A 146 -4.45 -1.23 -8.93
C GLU A 146 -5.13 0.13 -9.13
N LEU A 147 -4.90 1.07 -8.21
CA LEU A 147 -5.40 2.44 -8.32
C LEU A 147 -4.81 3.17 -9.54
N LEU A 148 -3.51 3.01 -9.79
CA LEU A 148 -2.84 3.57 -10.98
C LEU A 148 -3.41 2.98 -12.27
N GLN A 149 -3.66 1.68 -12.33
CA GLN A 149 -4.31 1.06 -13.49
C GLN A 149 -5.70 1.64 -13.74
N ARG A 150 -6.48 1.89 -12.67
CA ARG A 150 -7.80 2.55 -12.79
C ARG A 150 -7.66 3.97 -13.33
N PHE A 151 -6.69 4.74 -12.83
CA PHE A 151 -6.42 6.09 -13.31
C PHE A 151 -6.04 6.09 -14.80
N HIS A 152 -5.14 5.20 -15.25
CA HIS A 152 -4.79 5.08 -16.67
C HIS A 152 -5.98 4.71 -17.56
N ARG A 153 -6.86 3.81 -17.09
CA ARG A 153 -8.11 3.50 -17.82
C ARG A 153 -9.01 4.73 -17.93
N GLN A 154 -9.19 5.47 -16.85
CA GLN A 154 -9.98 6.70 -16.83
C GLN A 154 -9.40 7.76 -17.76
N GLN A 155 -8.09 8.00 -17.69
CA GLN A 155 -7.38 8.93 -18.56
C GLN A 155 -7.62 8.60 -20.03
N LYS A 156 -7.43 7.34 -20.43
CA LYS A 156 -7.71 6.89 -21.81
C LYS A 156 -9.14 7.19 -22.26
N ILE A 157 -10.12 6.93 -21.39
CA ILE A 157 -11.54 7.22 -21.70
C ILE A 157 -11.75 8.72 -21.87
N THR A 158 -11.15 9.54 -20.99
CA THR A 158 -11.21 11.00 -21.09
C THR A 158 -10.57 11.51 -22.38
N ASP A 159 -9.41 10.98 -22.76
CA ASP A 159 -8.71 11.32 -24.01
C ASP A 159 -9.56 10.97 -25.25
N ASP A 160 -10.20 9.80 -25.24
CA ASP A 160 -11.11 9.35 -26.30
C ASP A 160 -12.35 10.25 -26.39
N ILE A 161 -12.94 10.64 -25.26
CA ILE A 161 -14.10 11.55 -25.20
C ILE A 161 -13.72 12.91 -25.78
N ILE A 162 -12.60 13.49 -25.35
CA ILE A 162 -12.14 14.81 -25.81
C ILE A 162 -11.85 14.77 -27.31
N THR A 163 -11.17 13.72 -27.78
CA THR A 163 -10.84 13.55 -29.20
C THR A 163 -12.11 13.46 -30.05
N ARG A 164 -13.09 12.66 -29.63
CA ARG A 164 -14.39 12.53 -30.33
C ARG A 164 -15.20 13.83 -30.27
N GLN A 165 -15.21 14.53 -29.14
CA GLN A 165 -15.91 15.81 -29.01
C GLN A 165 -15.36 16.83 -30.01
N ARG A 166 -14.04 16.95 -30.13
CA ARG A 166 -13.40 17.84 -31.11
C ARG A 166 -13.76 17.48 -32.54
N GLN A 167 -13.64 16.20 -32.91
CA GLN A 167 -14.01 15.71 -34.25
C GLN A 167 -15.47 16.06 -34.59
N LEU A 168 -16.40 15.82 -33.67
CA LEU A 168 -17.82 16.13 -33.89
C LEU A 168 -18.09 17.63 -34.04
N MET A 169 -17.33 18.48 -33.34
CA MET A 169 -17.45 19.93 -33.47
C MET A 169 -16.89 20.44 -34.79
N GLU A 170 -15.75 19.90 -35.23
CA GLU A 170 -15.15 20.18 -36.54
C GLU A 170 -16.07 19.73 -37.69
N ASP A 171 -16.58 18.51 -37.63
CA ASP A 171 -17.48 17.92 -38.64
C ASP A 171 -18.79 18.71 -38.79
N LYS A 172 -19.37 19.13 -37.66
CA LYS A 172 -20.64 19.88 -37.63
C LYS A 172 -20.46 21.40 -37.72
N ARG A 173 -19.21 21.89 -37.84
CA ARG A 173 -18.85 23.32 -37.86
C ARG A 173 -19.47 24.10 -36.71
N VAL A 174 -19.48 23.51 -35.52
CA VAL A 174 -19.98 24.16 -34.30
C VAL A 174 -18.91 25.10 -33.78
N GLU A 175 -19.24 26.37 -33.58
CA GLU A 175 -18.32 27.32 -32.96
C GLU A 175 -17.95 26.88 -31.54
N LEU A 176 -16.65 26.90 -31.24
CA LEU A 176 -16.13 26.45 -29.95
C LEU A 176 -16.45 27.49 -28.86
N PRO A 177 -17.24 27.14 -27.82
CA PRO A 177 -17.47 28.04 -26.70
C PRO A 177 -16.15 28.35 -25.96
N LYS A 178 -16.00 29.59 -25.48
CA LYS A 178 -14.77 30.05 -24.80
C LYS A 178 -14.38 29.17 -23.61
N ASP A 179 -15.34 28.83 -22.76
CA ASP A 179 -15.10 27.97 -21.59
C ASP A 179 -14.54 26.60 -21.98
N LEU A 180 -14.99 26.03 -23.11
CA LEU A 180 -14.49 24.75 -23.62
C LEU A 180 -13.09 24.90 -24.24
N GLN A 181 -12.80 26.03 -24.88
CA GLN A 181 -11.49 26.38 -25.39
C GLN A 181 -10.46 26.49 -24.25
N ASP A 182 -10.84 27.09 -23.12
CA ASP A 182 -10.00 27.19 -21.93
C ASP A 182 -9.69 25.80 -21.35
N LEU A 183 -10.72 24.94 -21.19
CA LEU A 183 -10.54 23.56 -20.73
C LEU A 183 -9.61 22.74 -21.64
N TYR A 184 -9.76 22.90 -22.95
CA TYR A 184 -8.88 22.27 -23.94
C TYR A 184 -7.43 22.74 -23.87
N THR A 185 -7.22 24.01 -23.54
CA THR A 185 -5.89 24.58 -23.34
C THR A 185 -5.23 23.97 -22.11
N VAL A 186 -5.95 23.89 -20.98
CA VAL A 186 -5.46 23.27 -19.74
C VAL A 186 -5.14 21.78 -19.96
N TYR A 187 -6.05 21.04 -20.59
CA TYR A 187 -5.84 19.62 -20.88
C TYR A 187 -4.59 19.37 -21.74
N GLN A 188 -4.36 20.20 -22.76
CA GLN A 188 -3.14 20.11 -23.58
C GLN A 188 -1.87 20.38 -22.75
N GLN A 189 -1.89 21.38 -21.86
CA GLN A 189 -0.77 21.66 -20.96
C GLN A 189 -0.46 20.47 -20.05
N GLU A 190 -1.47 19.80 -19.50
CA GLU A 190 -1.30 18.64 -18.62
C GLU A 190 -0.71 17.42 -19.35
N ILE A 191 -1.11 17.15 -20.60
CA ILE A 191 -0.51 16.09 -21.42
C ILE A 191 0.99 16.35 -21.63
N HIS A 192 1.35 17.59 -21.96
CA HIS A 192 2.73 17.97 -22.18
C HIS A 192 3.57 17.89 -20.90
N ALA A 193 3.03 18.31 -19.76
CA ALA A 193 3.69 18.20 -18.46
C ALA A 193 3.95 16.73 -18.08
N THR A 194 2.96 15.86 -18.27
CA THR A 194 3.05 14.42 -17.96
C THR A 194 4.08 13.72 -18.86
N THR A 195 4.09 14.05 -20.15
CA THR A 195 5.04 13.52 -21.12
C THR A 195 6.47 14.01 -20.87
N GLY A 196 6.62 15.27 -20.43
CA GLY A 196 7.90 15.85 -20.05
C GLY A 196 8.51 15.18 -18.82
N LEU A 197 7.71 14.88 -17.80
CA LEU A 197 8.17 14.14 -16.61
C LEU A 197 8.65 12.73 -16.95
N ALA A 198 7.93 12.02 -17.84
CA ALA A 198 8.32 10.69 -18.30
C ALA A 198 9.70 10.68 -18.97
N TYR A 199 10.08 11.72 -19.72
CA TYR A 199 11.43 11.83 -20.29
C TYR A 199 12.49 12.20 -19.23
N THR A 200 12.16 13.03 -18.23
CA THR A 200 13.13 13.48 -17.22
C THR A 200 13.43 12.47 -16.11
N VAL A 201 12.50 11.54 -15.80
CA VAL A 201 12.69 10.55 -14.72
C VAL A 201 13.68 9.45 -15.13
N TYR A 202 13.78 9.11 -16.42
CA TYR A 202 14.76 8.12 -16.90
C TYR A 202 16.17 8.69 -17.15
N ASP A 203 16.32 10.03 -17.26
CA ASP A 203 17.60 10.71 -17.48
C ASP A 203 18.27 11.21 -16.19
N ALA A 204 17.63 11.06 -15.03
CA ALA A 204 18.14 11.50 -13.73
C ALA A 204 18.64 10.34 -12.85
N LEU A 205 19.30 9.33 -13.43
CA LEU A 205 20.16 8.47 -12.63
C LEU A 205 21.41 9.27 -12.24
N PRO A 206 21.74 9.42 -10.94
CA PRO A 206 22.97 10.08 -10.54
C PRO A 206 24.15 9.31 -11.14
N PRO A 207 25.20 10.01 -11.63
CA PRO A 207 26.37 9.32 -12.14
C PRO A 207 26.93 8.45 -11.02
N VAL A 208 27.14 7.17 -11.32
CA VAL A 208 27.89 6.26 -10.44
C VAL A 208 29.30 6.81 -10.36
N THR A 209 29.55 7.69 -9.39
CA THR A 209 30.90 7.99 -8.94
C THR A 209 31.41 6.71 -8.28
N LYS A 210 32.10 5.90 -9.07
CA LYS A 210 33.09 4.95 -8.57
C LYS A 210 34.16 5.82 -7.91
N ASP A 211 33.98 6.15 -6.63
CA ASP A 211 35.00 6.57 -5.67
C ASP A 211 34.32 7.18 -4.44
N VAL A 212 33.77 6.34 -3.57
CA VAL A 212 33.89 6.56 -2.12
C VAL A 212 34.15 5.19 -1.51
N LEU A 213 35.43 4.85 -1.45
CA LEU A 213 35.95 3.83 -0.57
C LEU A 213 35.49 4.13 0.86
N PHE A 214 35.14 3.08 1.58
CA PHE A 214 35.06 3.03 3.05
C PHE A 214 36.05 3.99 3.73
N GLU A 215 35.53 4.87 4.59
CA GLU A 215 36.29 5.46 5.70
C GLU A 215 35.40 5.44 6.96
N PRO A 216 35.84 4.77 8.04
CA PRO A 216 35.09 4.67 9.29
C PRO A 216 35.37 5.88 10.19
N SER A 217 34.44 6.84 10.25
CA SER A 217 34.58 7.98 11.17
C SER A 217 34.12 7.65 12.59
N SER A 218 35.12 7.16 13.32
CA SER A 218 35.39 7.35 14.74
C SER A 218 34.85 8.62 15.43
N ARG A 219 34.41 8.39 16.67
CA ARG A 219 34.46 9.26 17.87
C ARG A 219 33.63 10.56 17.90
N LEU A 220 32.49 10.46 18.61
CA LEU A 220 31.84 11.59 19.28
C LEU A 220 32.85 12.30 20.20
N SER A 221 33.14 13.57 19.89
CA SER A 221 33.72 14.53 20.81
C SER A 221 32.65 15.54 21.17
N THR A 222 32.11 15.40 22.38
CA THR A 222 31.12 16.28 22.99
C THR A 222 31.71 17.67 23.19
N SER A 223 31.09 18.70 22.60
CA SER A 223 31.36 20.10 22.93
C SER A 223 30.08 20.81 23.37
N GLN A 224 30.03 21.05 24.69
CA GLN A 224 29.30 22.06 25.48
C GLN A 224 27.81 22.37 25.22
N PRO A 225 27.12 22.71 26.32
CA PRO A 225 26.53 24.05 26.39
C PRO A 225 27.03 24.85 27.60
N ARG A 226 27.24 26.15 27.37
CA ARG A 226 27.58 27.17 28.37
C ARG A 226 26.33 27.52 29.18
N SER A 227 26.39 27.36 30.50
CA SER A 227 25.47 28.00 31.45
C SER A 227 26.12 29.27 32.02
N HIS A 228 25.43 30.39 31.87
CA HIS A 228 25.63 31.59 32.67
C HIS A 228 25.21 31.30 34.12
N ASP A 229 26.05 31.63 35.10
CA ASP A 229 25.67 32.44 36.28
C ASP A 229 26.86 32.66 37.23
N ASN A 230 27.17 33.95 37.40
CA ASN A 230 27.40 34.71 38.64
C ASN A 230 28.31 34.13 39.76
N ASP A 231 29.54 34.63 39.76
CA ASP A 231 30.09 35.51 40.82
C ASP A 231 29.86 35.11 42.29
N ILE A 232 30.80 34.35 42.89
CA ILE A 232 31.09 34.40 44.34
C ILE A 232 32.60 34.29 44.60
N THR A 233 33.11 35.35 45.22
CA THR A 233 34.46 35.61 45.75
C THR A 233 35.11 34.49 46.56
N MET A 234 36.40 34.31 46.29
CA MET A 234 37.38 33.52 47.05
C MET A 234 37.64 34.12 48.45
N ARG A 235 37.55 33.28 49.50
CA ARG A 235 38.28 33.47 50.76
C ARG A 235 39.03 32.18 51.13
N THR A 236 40.30 32.38 51.43
CA THR A 236 41.37 31.43 51.79
C THR A 236 41.08 30.56 53.01
N PRO A 237 41.65 29.34 53.11
CA PRO A 237 41.73 28.62 54.36
C PRO A 237 43.01 29.00 55.11
N THR A 238 42.90 29.33 56.39
CA THR A 238 44.02 29.27 57.34
C THR A 238 43.62 28.40 58.51
N ARG A 239 44.34 27.28 58.64
CA ARG A 239 44.68 26.48 59.82
C ARG A 239 43.57 25.88 60.69
#